data_AF-A0A6G8B0Q7-F1
#
_entry.id   AF-A0A6G8B0Q7-F1
#
_cell.length_a   1.000
_cell.length_b   1.000
_cell.length_c   1.000
_cell.angle_alpha   90.00
_cell.angle_beta   90.00
_cell.angle_gamma   90.00
#
_symmetry.space_group_name_H-M   'P 1'
#
loop_
_entity.id
_entity.type
_entity.pdbx_description
1 polymer ?
#
loop_
_entity_poly.entity_id
_entity_poly.type
_entity_poly.pdbx_seq_one_letter_code
_entity_poly.pdbx_strand_id
1 'polypeptide(L)'
;MFLFKREKKEYNNWKNKRVVVFGDSIVAGQKLVREETPYRDIVYAKLASYRLGADKFDNFAETGTGQFKGQHNLDNHTGWVHDFGGVIRHYHKDISIADVGLIAYGNNDWKQLTADGNTHSLMDVEEKLRENINLIKKYNPYIDLIGVLETMAFRNHKSAWYLKGPNGFDYSQMLNSYISVFNEMDVPIFDLRDYNIGNSIEDYVDDRDHFTEIKHRDIAIQFEKFIRGGKKSFYSKYYRVIKIIDVKNEINSSNIVDIEKGIYDYNKKKDLIEIIKFDKNENIKKSENNVKFINIYEQAEISRRHDLILEYQFELKRKNKVVKKNGKYVFLQNLDCSWNKVPEIDFFDSWLRKYVSTKDEVYVLKEKKMSKIDIVNFNFKNIFINN
;
A
#
# COMPACT_ATOMS: atom_id res chain seq x y z
N MET A 1 -24.35 40.95 10.28
CA MET A 1 -23.53 39.76 10.57
C MET A 1 -23.32 39.02 9.26
N PHE A 2 -22.17 39.23 8.61
CA PHE A 2 -21.87 38.60 7.31
C PHE A 2 -21.52 37.13 7.54
N LEU A 3 -22.44 36.22 7.19
CA LEU A 3 -22.15 34.80 7.04
C LEU A 3 -21.23 34.65 5.82
N PHE A 4 -19.92 34.57 6.06
CA PHE A 4 -19.00 34.03 5.06
C PHE A 4 -19.41 32.58 4.80
N LYS A 5 -20.15 32.34 3.71
CA LYS A 5 -20.17 31.03 3.06
C LYS A 5 -18.74 30.76 2.61
N ARG A 6 -17.97 30.04 3.42
CA ARG A 6 -16.72 29.42 2.97
C ARG A 6 -17.12 28.50 1.82
N GLU A 7 -16.65 28.85 0.62
CA GLU A 7 -16.74 28.02 -0.58
C GLU A 7 -16.27 26.60 -0.26
N LYS A 8 -16.87 25.58 -0.90
CA LYS A 8 -16.43 24.19 -0.80
C LYS A 8 -14.92 24.14 -0.99
N LYS A 9 -14.16 23.95 0.11
CA LYS A 9 -12.69 23.82 0.05
C LYS A 9 -12.37 22.74 -0.98
N GLU A 10 -11.49 23.04 -1.92
CA GLU A 10 -10.93 22.01 -2.79
C GLU A 10 -10.09 21.05 -1.92
N TYR A 11 -10.72 19.97 -1.44
CA TYR A 11 -10.06 18.92 -0.62
C TYR A 11 -9.04 18.08 -1.41
N ASN A 12 -8.81 18.42 -2.69
CA ASN A 12 -8.08 17.61 -3.66
C ASN A 12 -6.71 18.21 -4.03
N ASN A 13 -6.28 19.27 -3.34
CA ASN A 13 -4.97 19.91 -3.50
C ASN A 13 -4.49 20.48 -2.16
N TRP A 14 -3.18 20.40 -1.88
CA TRP A 14 -2.60 20.89 -0.62
C TRP A 14 -1.82 22.20 -0.77
N LYS A 15 -2.06 22.94 -1.86
CA LYS A 15 -1.51 24.28 -2.03
C LYS A 15 -1.77 25.15 -0.79
N ASN A 16 -0.70 25.72 -0.23
CA ASN A 16 -0.73 26.58 0.97
C ASN A 16 -1.23 25.88 2.25
N LYS A 17 -1.07 24.55 2.33
CA LYS A 17 -1.46 23.77 3.52
C LYS A 17 -0.27 23.45 4.40
N ARG A 18 -0.53 23.39 5.71
CA ARG A 18 0.38 22.82 6.70
C ARG A 18 0.02 21.36 6.95
N VAL A 19 0.96 20.47 6.65
CA VAL A 19 0.81 19.04 6.81
C VAL A 19 1.62 18.58 8.02
N VAL A 20 0.96 17.88 8.94
CA VAL A 20 1.62 17.19 10.04
C VAL A 20 1.51 15.68 9.84
N VAL A 21 2.54 14.95 10.24
CA VAL A 21 2.58 13.50 10.07
C VAL A 21 2.93 12.82 11.38
N PHE A 22 2.06 11.91 11.80
CA PHE A 22 2.32 10.97 12.87
C PHE A 22 2.60 9.60 12.25
N GLY A 23 3.68 8.96 12.68
CA GLY A 23 4.01 7.63 12.18
C GLY A 23 5.20 7.02 12.86
N ASP A 24 5.59 5.85 12.36
CA ASP A 24 6.72 5.11 12.90
C ASP A 24 8.02 5.32 12.11
N SER A 25 8.97 4.41 12.25
CA SER A 25 10.28 4.47 11.60
C SER A 25 10.22 4.49 10.06
N ILE A 26 9.14 4.00 9.44
CA ILE A 26 8.93 4.06 7.98
C ILE A 26 8.74 5.51 7.52
N VAL A 27 8.10 6.34 8.34
CA VAL A 27 7.82 7.74 7.98
C VAL A 27 8.78 8.72 8.64
N ALA A 28 9.37 8.35 9.79
CA ALA A 28 10.40 9.14 10.46
C ALA A 28 11.65 9.34 9.57
N GLY A 29 11.91 8.40 8.66
CA GLY A 29 13.04 8.47 7.74
C GLY A 29 14.37 8.37 8.48
N GLN A 30 14.50 7.36 9.33
CA GLN A 30 15.70 7.15 10.14
C GLN A 30 16.99 7.23 9.31
N LYS A 31 18.03 7.79 9.92
CA LYS A 31 19.42 7.44 9.63
C LYS A 31 19.69 6.16 10.44
N LEU A 32 19.36 4.98 9.91
CA LEU A 32 19.64 3.73 10.64
C LEU A 32 21.11 3.73 11.09
N VAL A 33 21.37 3.36 12.34
CA VAL A 33 22.72 3.11 12.92
C VAL A 33 23.36 1.84 12.29
N ARG A 34 22.88 1.43 11.12
CA ARG A 34 23.36 0.33 10.27
C ARG A 34 23.19 0.75 8.82
N GLU A 35 23.93 1.79 8.40
CA GLU A 35 24.33 2.19 7.04
C GLU A 35 23.39 1.99 5.80
N GLU A 36 22.10 1.66 5.92
CA GLU A 36 21.30 1.18 4.78
C GLU A 36 19.90 1.82 4.60
N THR A 37 19.44 2.72 5.48
CA THR A 37 18.34 3.66 5.12
C THR A 37 18.83 5.10 5.14
N PRO A 38 19.43 5.60 4.05
CA PRO A 38 19.99 6.95 4.01
C PRO A 38 18.98 8.06 3.61
N TYR A 39 17.68 7.76 3.47
CA TYR A 39 16.76 8.62 2.72
C TYR A 39 15.76 9.44 3.54
N ARG A 40 16.19 10.10 4.62
CA ARG A 40 15.32 10.99 5.45
C ARG A 40 14.49 11.97 4.61
N ASP A 41 15.09 12.49 3.53
CA ASP A 41 14.44 13.46 2.65
C ASP A 41 13.51 12.86 1.58
N ILE A 42 13.52 11.54 1.41
CA ILE A 42 12.81 10.82 0.35
C ILE A 42 11.69 9.94 0.95
N VAL A 43 11.30 10.16 2.20
CA VAL A 43 10.12 9.49 2.79
C VAL A 43 8.83 9.89 2.07
N TYR A 44 7.95 8.91 1.89
CA TYR A 44 6.78 9.07 1.02
C TYR A 44 5.87 10.23 1.42
N ALA A 45 5.73 10.49 2.72
CA ALA A 45 4.83 11.52 3.22
C ALA A 45 5.34 12.93 2.88
N LYS A 46 6.65 13.15 2.98
CA LYS A 46 7.31 14.40 2.58
C LYS A 46 7.20 14.61 1.07
N LEU A 47 7.50 13.57 0.28
CA LEU A 47 7.38 13.60 -1.17
C LEU A 47 5.94 13.88 -1.64
N ALA A 48 4.95 13.20 -1.05
CA ALA A 48 3.54 13.41 -1.37
C ALA A 48 3.10 14.83 -1.05
N SER A 49 3.52 15.37 0.11
CA SER A 49 3.21 16.73 0.53
C SER A 49 3.75 17.76 -0.47
N TYR A 50 5.01 17.61 -0.89
CA TYR A 50 5.61 18.47 -1.92
C TYR A 50 4.87 18.39 -3.24
N ARG A 51 4.53 17.17 -3.69
CA ARG A 51 3.79 16.91 -4.93
C ARG A 51 2.37 17.51 -4.92
N LEU A 52 1.76 17.61 -3.75
CA LEU A 52 0.47 18.25 -3.55
C LEU A 52 0.58 19.76 -3.26
N GLY A 53 1.77 20.33 -3.28
CA GLY A 53 2.01 21.77 -3.11
C GLY A 53 1.90 22.28 -1.67
N ALA A 54 2.08 21.43 -0.67
CA ALA A 54 2.09 21.83 0.73
C ALA A 54 3.15 22.93 0.99
N ASP A 55 2.77 23.93 1.78
CA ASP A 55 3.66 25.05 2.14
C ASP A 55 4.58 24.68 3.31
N LYS A 56 4.05 23.88 4.25
CA LYS A 56 4.83 23.37 5.37
C LYS A 56 4.56 21.88 5.59
N PHE A 57 5.62 21.17 5.94
CA PHE A 57 5.59 19.76 6.32
C PHE A 57 6.34 19.59 7.64
N ASP A 58 5.63 19.16 8.68
CA ASP A 58 6.19 18.85 9.98
C ASP A 58 6.06 17.33 10.24
N ASN A 59 7.19 16.66 10.43
CA ASN A 59 7.23 15.22 10.66
C ASN A 59 7.38 14.93 12.15
N PHE A 60 6.32 14.42 12.76
CA PHE A 60 6.29 13.97 14.16
C PHE A 60 6.44 12.45 14.27
N ALA A 61 6.78 11.77 13.16
CA ALA A 61 6.99 10.34 13.17
C ALA A 61 8.28 9.98 13.94
N GLU A 62 8.19 8.91 14.73
CA GLU A 62 9.24 8.49 15.65
C GLU A 62 9.54 7.00 15.52
N THR A 63 10.79 6.63 15.74
CA THR A 63 11.23 5.24 15.53
C THR A 63 10.65 4.31 16.57
N GLY A 64 10.10 3.18 16.09
CA GLY A 64 9.58 2.14 16.98
C GLY A 64 8.31 2.57 17.72
N THR A 65 7.73 3.72 17.36
CA THR A 65 6.53 4.26 18.00
C THR A 65 5.26 3.61 17.45
N GLY A 66 4.31 3.35 18.35
CA GLY A 66 2.95 2.90 18.10
C GLY A 66 2.01 3.50 19.15
N GLN A 67 0.82 2.91 19.31
CA GLN A 67 -0.19 3.30 20.29
C GLN A 67 0.27 3.16 21.74
N PHE A 68 1.10 2.15 22.04
CA PHE A 68 1.43 1.74 23.42
C PHE A 68 2.88 1.95 23.82
N LYS A 69 3.75 2.24 22.87
CA LYS A 69 5.20 2.29 23.08
C LYS A 69 5.84 3.14 22.01
N GLY A 70 6.84 3.94 22.37
CA GLY A 70 7.64 4.71 21.42
C GLY A 70 8.92 5.25 22.04
N GLN A 71 9.95 5.40 21.21
CA GLN A 71 11.22 6.01 21.60
C GLN A 71 11.18 7.50 21.25
N HIS A 72 11.71 8.35 22.13
CA HIS A 72 11.95 9.75 21.80
C HIS A 72 13.45 9.99 21.68
N ASN A 73 13.93 10.23 20.47
CA ASN A 73 15.36 10.49 20.24
C ASN A 73 15.67 11.98 19.99
N LEU A 74 14.66 12.85 19.88
CA LEU A 74 14.87 14.24 19.48
C LEU A 74 15.38 15.16 20.60
N ASP A 75 15.22 14.80 21.87
CA ASP A 75 15.53 15.70 22.99
C ASP A 75 16.81 15.33 23.79
N ASN A 76 17.70 14.46 23.29
CA ASN A 76 18.85 13.90 24.03
C ASN A 76 18.48 13.24 25.39
N HIS A 77 17.19 13.11 25.70
CA HIS A 77 16.67 12.34 26.81
C HIS A 77 16.44 10.92 26.31
N THR A 78 17.40 10.05 26.57
CA THR A 78 17.27 8.62 26.27
C THR A 78 16.11 8.03 27.08
N GLY A 79 15.03 7.58 26.41
CA GLY A 79 13.91 6.91 27.08
C GLY A 79 12.70 6.62 26.18
N TRP A 80 11.82 5.71 26.63
CA TRP A 80 10.53 5.42 26.01
C TRP A 80 9.49 6.48 26.40
N VAL A 81 9.66 7.71 25.93
CA VAL A 81 8.93 8.87 26.51
C VAL A 81 7.61 9.15 25.79
N HIS A 82 7.43 8.77 24.53
CA HIS A 82 6.27 9.18 23.72
C HIS A 82 5.69 8.03 22.89
N ASP A 83 4.63 7.41 23.42
CA ASP A 83 3.63 6.73 22.59
C ASP A 83 2.91 7.74 21.68
N PHE A 84 2.04 7.26 20.78
CA PHE A 84 1.31 8.15 19.86
C PHE A 84 0.55 9.27 20.60
N GLY A 85 -0.12 8.96 21.72
CA GLY A 85 -0.81 9.98 22.52
C GLY A 85 0.14 11.02 23.11
N GLY A 86 1.34 10.61 23.52
CA GLY A 86 2.43 11.47 23.98
C GLY A 86 2.90 12.43 22.89
N VAL A 87 3.11 11.93 21.67
CA VAL A 87 3.46 12.76 20.50
C VAL A 87 2.38 13.82 20.25
N ILE A 88 1.10 13.43 20.27
CA ILE A 88 -0.02 14.37 20.09
C ILE A 88 -0.02 15.47 21.16
N ARG A 89 0.23 15.13 22.43
CA ARG A 89 0.31 16.11 23.53
C ARG A 89 1.51 17.03 23.40
N HIS A 90 2.68 16.49 23.03
CA HIS A 90 3.89 17.27 22.86
C HIS A 90 3.71 18.35 21.77
N TYR A 91 3.21 17.96 20.59
CA TYR A 91 3.06 18.85 19.43
C TYR A 91 1.68 19.52 19.32
N HIS A 92 0.90 19.63 20.40
CA HIS A 92 -0.47 20.15 20.37
C HIS A 92 -0.59 21.56 19.73
N LYS A 93 0.43 22.42 19.88
CA LYS A 93 0.44 23.76 19.27
C LYS A 93 0.54 23.68 17.75
N ASP A 94 1.42 22.84 17.22
CA ASP A 94 1.55 22.65 15.77
C ASP A 94 0.32 21.97 15.18
N ILE A 95 -0.29 21.03 15.91
CA ILE A 95 -1.56 20.40 15.54
C ILE A 95 -2.68 21.45 15.44
N SER A 96 -2.74 22.40 16.38
CA SER A 96 -3.80 23.42 16.42
C SER A 96 -3.86 24.32 15.17
N ILE A 97 -2.76 24.41 14.43
CA ILE A 97 -2.61 25.23 13.21
C ILE A 97 -2.38 24.41 11.94
N ALA A 98 -2.39 23.07 12.03
CA ALA A 98 -2.27 22.19 10.89
C ALA A 98 -3.56 22.19 10.05
N ASP A 99 -3.43 22.04 8.73
CA ASP A 99 -4.58 21.82 7.86
C ASP A 99 -4.87 20.34 7.64
N VAL A 100 -3.82 19.52 7.58
CA VAL A 100 -3.86 18.10 7.22
C VAL A 100 -3.03 17.31 8.22
N GLY A 101 -3.55 16.16 8.68
CA GLY A 101 -2.83 15.22 9.53
C GLY A 101 -2.79 13.82 8.93
N LEU A 102 -1.61 13.21 8.86
CA LEU A 102 -1.44 11.81 8.44
C LEU A 102 -1.19 10.92 9.64
N ILE A 103 -1.87 9.77 9.72
CA ILE A 103 -1.67 8.76 10.77
C ILE A 103 -1.15 7.47 10.11
N ALA A 104 0.12 7.18 10.30
CA ALA A 104 0.85 6.06 9.69
C ALA A 104 1.50 5.16 10.75
N TYR A 105 0.65 4.48 11.54
CA TYR A 105 1.05 3.54 12.59
C TYR A 105 0.41 2.16 12.36
N GLY A 106 0.85 1.17 13.14
CA GLY A 106 0.23 -0.16 13.23
C GLY A 106 1.26 -1.28 13.39
N ASN A 107 2.34 -1.25 12.61
CA ASN A 107 3.33 -2.34 12.61
C ASN A 107 3.96 -2.57 13.99
N ASN A 108 4.26 -1.51 14.74
CA ASN A 108 4.79 -1.62 16.11
C ASN A 108 3.77 -2.16 17.12
N ASP A 109 2.48 -1.87 16.95
CA ASP A 109 1.42 -2.38 17.84
C ASP A 109 1.22 -3.89 17.69
N TRP A 110 1.53 -4.44 16.51
CA TRP A 110 1.52 -5.88 16.31
C TRP A 110 2.76 -6.57 16.90
N LYS A 111 3.97 -6.05 16.68
CA LYS A 111 5.21 -6.75 17.01
C LYS A 111 5.80 -6.43 18.39
N GLN A 112 5.33 -5.38 19.07
CA GLN A 112 5.88 -4.94 20.34
C GLN A 112 4.87 -5.12 21.49
N LEU A 113 5.38 -5.42 22.67
CA LEU A 113 4.67 -5.28 23.94
C LEU A 113 4.53 -3.80 24.30
N THR A 114 3.72 -3.50 25.30
CA THR A 114 3.64 -2.16 25.93
C THR A 114 4.99 -1.73 26.54
N ALA A 115 5.12 -0.47 26.92
CA ALA A 115 6.36 0.07 27.49
C ALA A 115 6.82 -0.65 28.79
N ASP A 116 5.88 -1.15 29.58
CA ASP A 116 6.11 -1.95 30.80
C ASP A 116 6.28 -3.46 30.53
N GLY A 117 6.22 -3.90 29.27
CA GLY A 117 6.43 -5.28 28.87
C GLY A 117 5.20 -6.19 28.99
N ASN A 118 4.01 -5.61 29.10
CA ASN A 118 2.74 -6.34 29.12
C ASN A 118 2.19 -6.53 27.69
N THR A 119 1.30 -7.52 27.53
CA THR A 119 0.56 -7.71 26.27
C THR A 119 -0.67 -6.82 26.23
N HIS A 120 -1.10 -6.45 25.03
CA HIS A 120 -2.37 -5.74 24.78
C HIS A 120 -3.24 -6.50 23.78
N SER A 121 -4.54 -6.24 23.80
CA SER A 121 -5.53 -6.86 22.92
C SER A 121 -5.84 -6.01 21.69
N LEU A 122 -6.57 -6.58 20.72
CA LEU A 122 -7.11 -5.82 19.59
C LEU A 122 -8.10 -4.73 20.04
N MET A 123 -8.88 -5.00 21.09
CA MET A 123 -9.79 -4.00 21.67
C MET A 123 -9.02 -2.80 22.20
N ASP A 124 -7.89 -3.03 22.89
CA ASP A 124 -7.05 -1.94 23.40
C ASP A 124 -6.48 -1.11 22.24
N VAL A 125 -6.05 -1.76 21.15
CA VAL A 125 -5.55 -1.07 19.94
C VAL A 125 -6.63 -0.15 19.38
N GLU A 126 -7.86 -0.66 19.27
CA GLU A 126 -8.99 0.12 18.75
C GLU A 126 -9.35 1.29 19.66
N GLU A 127 -9.41 1.05 20.98
CA GLU A 127 -9.67 2.09 21.98
C GLU A 127 -8.62 3.20 21.94
N LYS A 128 -7.34 2.85 21.95
CA LYS A 128 -6.25 3.83 21.92
C LYS A 128 -6.21 4.64 20.63
N LEU A 129 -6.42 4.00 19.48
CA LEU A 129 -6.49 4.71 18.21
C LEU A 129 -7.66 5.71 18.20
N ARG A 130 -8.83 5.31 18.72
CA ARG A 130 -10.01 6.19 18.85
C ARG A 130 -9.74 7.37 19.77
N GLU A 131 -9.14 7.12 20.94
CA GLU A 131 -8.72 8.17 21.89
C GLU A 131 -7.75 9.17 21.24
N ASN A 132 -6.75 8.67 20.50
CA ASN A 132 -5.74 9.50 19.86
C ASN A 132 -6.31 10.35 18.71
N ILE A 133 -7.20 9.78 17.87
CA ILE A 133 -7.93 10.55 16.85
C ILE A 133 -8.79 11.64 17.50
N ASN A 134 -9.51 11.31 18.58
CA ASN A 134 -10.32 12.28 19.32
C ASN A 134 -9.46 13.38 19.95
N LEU A 135 -8.28 13.06 20.46
CA LEU A 135 -7.35 14.03 21.03
C LEU A 135 -6.83 15.00 19.95
N ILE A 136 -6.48 14.50 18.75
CA ILE A 136 -6.11 15.35 17.62
C ILE A 136 -7.26 16.29 17.25
N LYS A 137 -8.48 15.75 17.08
CA LYS A 137 -9.69 16.54 16.78
C LYS A 137 -10.05 17.52 17.89
N LYS A 138 -9.71 17.23 19.15
CA LYS A 138 -9.87 18.17 20.29
C LYS A 138 -8.94 19.37 20.15
N TYR A 139 -7.68 19.17 19.76
CA TYR A 139 -6.74 20.27 19.53
C TYR A 139 -7.04 21.04 18.23
N ASN A 140 -7.57 20.35 17.22
CA ASN A 140 -7.96 20.97 15.97
C ASN A 140 -9.20 20.28 15.37
N PRO A 141 -10.42 20.82 15.60
CA PRO A 141 -11.66 20.23 15.09
C PRO A 141 -11.79 20.25 13.55
N TYR A 142 -10.93 21.00 12.85
CA TYR A 142 -11.01 21.21 11.41
C TYR A 142 -9.87 20.54 10.63
N ILE A 143 -8.98 19.82 11.32
CA ILE A 143 -7.89 19.11 10.67
C ILE A 143 -8.43 18.01 9.76
N ASP A 144 -7.89 17.95 8.55
CA ASP A 144 -8.22 16.93 7.56
C ASP A 144 -7.35 15.70 7.80
N LEU A 145 -7.89 14.68 8.46
CA LEU A 145 -7.16 13.46 8.82
C LEU A 145 -7.21 12.42 7.71
N ILE A 146 -6.09 11.74 7.49
CA ILE A 146 -5.97 10.59 6.60
C ILE A 146 -5.21 9.48 7.32
N GLY A 147 -5.80 8.30 7.38
CA GLY A 147 -5.14 7.07 7.83
C GLY A 147 -4.31 6.49 6.70
N VAL A 148 -3.06 6.11 6.98
CA VAL A 148 -2.19 5.41 6.04
C VAL A 148 -2.00 3.99 6.54
N LEU A 149 -2.41 3.01 5.74
CA LEU A 149 -2.27 1.59 6.08
C LEU A 149 -1.19 0.95 5.22
N GLU A 150 -0.26 0.30 5.90
CA GLU A 150 0.75 -0.52 5.27
C GLU A 150 0.17 -1.84 4.76
N THR A 151 0.91 -2.45 3.83
CA THR A 151 0.47 -3.69 3.18
C THR A 151 0.81 -4.91 4.00
N MET A 152 2.09 -5.08 4.38
CA MET A 152 2.55 -6.21 5.17
C MET A 152 3.94 -5.91 5.74
N ALA A 153 4.38 -6.73 6.69
CA ALA A 153 5.78 -6.82 7.08
C ALA A 153 6.34 -8.19 6.68
N PHE A 154 7.67 -8.33 6.64
CA PHE A 154 8.33 -9.60 6.37
C PHE A 154 9.26 -9.99 7.53
N ARG A 155 9.21 -11.25 7.96
CA ARG A 155 10.03 -11.81 9.04
C ARG A 155 10.56 -13.17 8.64
N ASN A 156 11.84 -13.43 8.86
CA ASN A 156 12.50 -14.70 8.49
C ASN A 156 12.21 -15.14 7.04
N HIS A 157 12.22 -14.19 6.09
CA HIS A 157 11.91 -14.39 4.66
C HIS A 157 10.47 -14.81 4.36
N LYS A 158 9.53 -14.63 5.29
CA LYS A 158 8.11 -14.96 5.11
C LYS A 158 7.26 -13.74 5.39
N SER A 159 6.10 -13.68 4.75
CA SER A 159 5.09 -12.66 5.05
C SER A 159 4.64 -12.78 6.50
N ALA A 160 4.53 -11.65 7.19
CA ALA A 160 4.02 -11.57 8.55
C ALA A 160 2.48 -11.59 8.62
N TRP A 161 1.79 -11.66 7.48
CA TRP A 161 0.35 -11.45 7.39
C TRP A 161 -0.46 -12.31 8.38
N TYR A 162 -0.15 -13.61 8.47
CA TYR A 162 -0.76 -14.56 9.42
C TYR A 162 0.18 -14.90 10.60
N LEU A 163 1.28 -14.18 10.76
CA LEU A 163 2.22 -14.40 11.85
C LEU A 163 1.67 -13.75 13.12
N LYS A 164 1.48 -14.54 14.19
CA LYS A 164 1.10 -14.02 15.50
C LYS A 164 2.28 -13.27 16.12
N GLY A 165 2.02 -12.03 16.54
CA GLY A 165 2.95 -11.25 17.34
C GLY A 165 2.97 -11.70 18.80
N PRO A 166 3.80 -11.06 19.65
CA PRO A 166 3.85 -11.36 21.09
C PRO A 166 2.52 -11.12 21.81
N ASN A 167 1.62 -10.31 21.23
CA ASN A 167 0.30 -10.00 21.76
C ASN A 167 -0.80 -11.02 21.40
N GLY A 168 -0.47 -12.09 20.67
CA GLY A 168 -1.38 -13.22 20.41
C GLY A 168 -2.32 -13.09 19.21
N PHE A 169 -2.32 -11.93 18.53
CA PHE A 169 -3.02 -11.68 17.26
C PHE A 169 -2.04 -11.60 16.08
N ASP A 170 -2.54 -11.86 14.87
CA ASP A 170 -1.77 -11.71 13.64
C ASP A 170 -1.81 -10.28 13.06
N TYR A 171 -0.92 -9.99 12.11
CA TYR A 171 -0.81 -8.66 11.51
C TYR A 171 -2.10 -8.25 10.78
N SER A 172 -2.77 -9.20 10.12
CA SER A 172 -4.03 -8.94 9.40
C SER A 172 -5.15 -8.49 10.36
N GLN A 173 -5.23 -9.10 11.54
CA GLN A 173 -6.18 -8.75 12.59
C GLN A 173 -5.93 -7.33 13.10
N MET A 174 -4.66 -6.97 13.36
CA MET A 174 -4.28 -5.61 13.76
C MET A 174 -4.69 -4.57 12.71
N LEU A 175 -4.38 -4.84 11.44
CA LEU A 175 -4.71 -3.91 10.36
C LEU A 175 -6.24 -3.74 10.20
N ASN A 176 -7.01 -4.82 10.39
CA ASN A 176 -8.47 -4.76 10.37
C ASN A 176 -9.04 -3.92 11.53
N SER A 177 -8.42 -3.98 12.72
CA SER A 177 -8.77 -3.11 13.84
C SER A 177 -8.54 -1.62 13.52
N TYR A 178 -7.41 -1.29 12.88
CA TYR A 178 -7.16 0.07 12.39
C TYR A 178 -8.21 0.53 11.36
N ILE A 179 -8.55 -0.33 10.39
CA ILE A 179 -9.59 -0.05 9.39
C ILE A 179 -10.94 0.21 10.06
N SER A 180 -11.30 -0.61 11.04
CA SER A 180 -12.56 -0.48 11.79
C SER A 180 -12.67 0.90 12.42
N VAL A 181 -11.65 1.33 13.17
CA VAL A 181 -11.66 2.64 13.84
C VAL A 181 -11.59 3.79 12.84
N PHE A 182 -10.77 3.72 11.78
CA PHE A 182 -10.75 4.79 10.78
C PHE A 182 -12.12 4.97 10.11
N ASN A 183 -12.82 3.88 9.79
CA ASN A 183 -14.19 3.95 9.26
C ASN A 183 -15.19 4.51 10.28
N GLU A 184 -15.13 4.06 11.55
CA GLU A 184 -15.97 4.58 12.64
C GLU A 184 -15.79 6.09 12.83
N MET A 185 -14.55 6.57 12.72
CA MET A 185 -14.15 7.95 12.98
C MET A 185 -14.23 8.86 11.74
N ASP A 186 -14.76 8.36 10.63
CA ASP A 186 -14.84 9.02 9.31
C ASP A 186 -13.48 9.59 8.85
N VAL A 187 -12.43 8.78 9.00
CA VAL A 187 -11.07 9.09 8.55
C VAL A 187 -10.81 8.33 7.24
N PRO A 188 -10.64 9.03 6.10
CA PRO A 188 -10.29 8.38 4.84
C PRO A 188 -9.00 7.58 4.94
N ILE A 189 -9.00 6.41 4.30
CA ILE A 189 -7.90 5.44 4.37
C ILE A 189 -7.16 5.41 3.04
N PHE A 190 -5.87 5.72 3.08
CA PHE A 190 -4.94 5.40 2.03
C PHE A 190 -4.29 4.04 2.31
N ASP A 191 -4.87 3.00 1.72
CA ASP A 191 -4.45 1.61 1.90
C ASP A 191 -3.47 1.20 0.80
N LEU A 192 -2.21 0.96 1.15
CA LEU A 192 -1.15 0.61 0.18
C LEU A 192 -1.48 -0.65 -0.63
N ARG A 193 -2.31 -1.55 -0.08
CA ARG A 193 -2.80 -2.77 -0.75
C ARG A 193 -3.66 -2.48 -1.96
N ASP A 194 -4.38 -1.36 -1.98
CA ASP A 194 -5.19 -0.93 -3.13
C ASP A 194 -4.31 -0.47 -4.30
N TYR A 195 -3.01 -0.31 -4.09
CA TYR A 195 -2.07 0.13 -5.12
C TYR A 195 -1.00 -0.90 -5.44
N ASN A 196 -1.16 -2.13 -4.92
CA ASN A 196 -0.22 -3.23 -5.10
C ASN A 196 1.22 -2.88 -4.63
N ILE A 197 1.35 -2.05 -3.60
CA ILE A 197 2.64 -1.65 -3.04
C ILE A 197 2.95 -2.54 -1.85
N GLY A 198 4.18 -3.05 -1.73
CA GLY A 198 4.61 -3.79 -0.54
C GLY A 198 4.17 -5.25 -0.50
N ASN A 199 3.67 -5.80 -1.62
CA ASN A 199 3.23 -7.21 -1.72
C ASN A 199 4.40 -8.21 -1.78
N SER A 200 5.62 -7.74 -2.11
CA SER A 200 6.79 -8.59 -2.28
C SER A 200 7.97 -8.13 -1.43
N ILE A 201 8.82 -9.06 -1.02
CA ILE A 201 9.96 -8.78 -0.13
C ILE A 201 10.95 -7.80 -0.75
N GLU A 202 11.04 -7.76 -2.09
CA GLU A 202 11.91 -6.86 -2.85
C GLU A 202 11.47 -5.39 -2.79
N ASP A 203 10.26 -5.11 -2.27
CA ASP A 203 9.81 -3.74 -2.03
C ASP A 203 10.43 -3.14 -0.76
N TYR A 204 11.07 -3.97 0.08
CA TYR A 204 11.66 -3.60 1.36
C TYR A 204 13.19 -3.60 1.28
N VAL A 205 13.84 -2.83 2.16
CA VAL A 205 15.28 -2.91 2.39
C VAL A 205 15.62 -4.19 3.20
N ASP A 206 16.89 -4.42 3.48
CA ASP A 206 17.39 -5.69 4.04
C ASP A 206 16.77 -6.06 5.39
N ASP A 207 16.28 -5.09 6.16
CA ASP A 207 15.55 -5.31 7.41
C ASP A 207 14.12 -5.84 7.23
N ARG A 208 13.60 -5.79 5.99
CA ARG A 208 12.31 -6.35 5.56
C ARG A 208 11.11 -5.76 6.28
N ASP A 209 11.28 -4.55 6.79
CA ASP A 209 10.30 -3.77 7.53
C ASP A 209 10.12 -2.39 6.89
N HIS A 210 11.22 -1.79 6.40
CA HIS A 210 11.20 -0.49 5.75
C HIS A 210 11.20 -0.60 4.23
N PHE A 211 10.48 0.29 3.56
CA PHE A 211 10.42 0.34 2.10
C PHE A 211 11.73 0.84 1.49
N THR A 212 12.04 0.36 0.29
CA THR A 212 13.12 0.95 -0.53
C THR A 212 12.80 2.39 -0.95
N GLU A 213 13.82 3.16 -1.32
CA GLU A 213 13.64 4.53 -1.84
C GLU A 213 12.66 4.59 -3.03
N ILE A 214 12.77 3.63 -3.95
CA ILE A 214 11.91 3.52 -5.12
C ILE A 214 10.44 3.38 -4.69
N LYS A 215 10.19 2.62 -3.62
CA LYS A 215 8.84 2.38 -3.12
C LYS A 215 8.28 3.57 -2.37
N HIS A 216 9.09 4.32 -1.62
CA HIS A 216 8.63 5.60 -1.08
C HIS A 216 8.16 6.58 -2.17
N ARG A 217 8.84 6.62 -3.32
CA ARG A 217 8.41 7.42 -4.47
C ARG A 217 7.11 6.91 -5.09
N ASP A 218 6.95 5.59 -5.23
CA ASP A 218 5.69 4.99 -5.71
C ASP A 218 4.52 5.34 -4.79
N ILE A 219 4.71 5.17 -3.49
CA ILE A 219 3.72 5.53 -2.47
C ILE A 219 3.31 7.00 -2.63
N ALA A 220 4.27 7.92 -2.77
CA ALA A 220 3.98 9.34 -2.92
C ALA A 220 3.15 9.66 -4.18
N ILE A 221 3.43 9.00 -5.31
CA ILE A 221 2.66 9.16 -6.55
C ILE A 221 1.23 8.65 -6.39
N GLN A 222 1.05 7.47 -5.78
CA GLN A 222 -0.27 6.91 -5.57
C GLN A 222 -1.06 7.70 -4.52
N PHE A 223 -0.38 8.22 -3.50
CA PHE A 223 -0.97 9.10 -2.49
C PHE A 223 -1.48 10.40 -3.13
N GLU A 224 -0.70 11.03 -4.02
CA GLU A 224 -1.17 12.19 -4.77
C GLU A 224 -2.45 11.88 -5.56
N LYS A 225 -2.47 10.74 -6.27
CA LYS A 225 -3.66 10.30 -7.03
C LYS A 225 -4.87 10.07 -6.11
N PHE A 226 -4.65 9.48 -4.94
CA PHE A 226 -5.69 9.29 -3.93
C PHE A 226 -6.30 10.62 -3.48
N ILE A 227 -5.46 11.61 -3.13
CA ILE A 227 -5.94 12.94 -2.72
C ILE A 227 -6.68 13.63 -3.87
N ARG A 228 -6.09 13.67 -5.07
CA ARG A 228 -6.73 14.29 -6.25
C ARG A 228 -8.02 13.58 -6.66
N GLY A 229 -8.13 12.28 -6.39
CA GLY A 229 -9.31 11.45 -6.59
C GLY A 229 -10.40 11.60 -5.52
N GLY A 230 -10.28 12.57 -4.60
CA GLY A 230 -11.27 12.79 -3.54
C GLY A 230 -11.17 11.78 -2.39
N LYS A 231 -9.94 11.32 -2.10
CA LYS A 231 -9.62 10.38 -1.01
C LYS A 231 -10.37 9.05 -1.13
N LYS A 232 -10.48 8.57 -2.37
CA LYS A 232 -11.06 7.28 -2.70
C LYS A 232 -10.08 6.56 -3.61
N SER A 233 -9.69 5.34 -3.22
CA SER A 233 -8.93 4.48 -4.13
C SER A 233 -9.81 4.08 -5.30
N PHE A 234 -9.21 3.74 -6.44
CA PHE A 234 -9.94 3.20 -7.58
C PHE A 234 -10.79 1.97 -7.18
N TYR A 235 -10.25 1.16 -6.26
CA TYR A 235 -10.87 -0.07 -5.81
C TYR A 235 -12.00 0.14 -4.78
N SER A 236 -12.04 1.28 -4.08
CA SER A 236 -13.04 1.59 -3.05
C SER A 236 -14.51 1.59 -3.52
N LYS A 237 -14.75 1.70 -4.83
CA LYS A 237 -16.11 1.64 -5.41
C LYS A 237 -16.61 0.21 -5.60
N TYR A 238 -15.72 -0.77 -5.51
CA TYR A 238 -16.04 -2.18 -5.66
C TYR A 238 -16.20 -2.85 -4.31
N TYR A 239 -17.07 -3.86 -4.23
CA TYR A 239 -17.24 -4.65 -3.00
C TYR A 239 -16.05 -5.60 -2.82
N ARG A 240 -15.62 -6.26 -3.89
CA ARG A 240 -14.43 -7.11 -3.95
C ARG A 240 -13.70 -6.98 -5.28
N VAL A 241 -12.42 -7.35 -5.26
CA VAL A 241 -11.60 -7.55 -6.45
C VAL A 241 -11.30 -9.04 -6.57
N ILE A 242 -11.72 -9.65 -7.68
CA ILE A 242 -11.52 -11.07 -7.98
C ILE A 242 -10.49 -11.15 -9.11
N LYS A 243 -9.37 -11.83 -8.88
CA LYS A 243 -8.34 -12.06 -9.89
C LYS A 243 -8.37 -13.50 -10.37
N ILE A 244 -8.49 -13.70 -11.67
CA ILE A 244 -8.48 -15.02 -12.30
C ILE A 244 -7.20 -15.16 -13.11
N ILE A 245 -6.35 -16.12 -12.74
CA ILE A 245 -5.11 -16.44 -13.44
C ILE A 245 -5.43 -17.48 -14.52
N ASP A 246 -5.51 -17.04 -15.78
CA ASP A 246 -5.84 -17.87 -16.94
C ASP A 246 -4.56 -18.34 -17.64
N VAL A 247 -4.03 -19.46 -17.17
CA VAL A 247 -2.67 -19.94 -17.51
C VAL A 247 -2.57 -20.41 -18.95
N LYS A 248 -3.62 -21.08 -19.44
CA LYS A 248 -3.68 -21.67 -20.79
C LYS A 248 -4.47 -20.80 -21.76
N ASN A 249 -4.78 -19.56 -21.37
CA ASN A 249 -5.62 -18.62 -22.14
C ASN A 249 -6.95 -19.27 -22.57
N GLU A 250 -7.55 -20.06 -21.66
CA GLU A 250 -8.77 -20.82 -21.91
C GLU A 250 -10.00 -19.90 -21.99
N ILE A 251 -9.94 -18.71 -21.37
CA ILE A 251 -11.03 -17.74 -21.37
C ILE A 251 -11.00 -16.95 -22.66
N ASN A 252 -12.10 -16.93 -23.39
CA ASN A 252 -12.28 -16.14 -24.60
C ASN A 252 -13.71 -15.58 -24.66
N SER A 253 -14.03 -14.87 -25.75
CA SER A 253 -15.34 -14.22 -25.90
C SER A 253 -16.54 -15.18 -25.87
N SER A 254 -16.36 -16.48 -26.16
CA SER A 254 -17.47 -17.43 -26.21
C SER A 254 -17.78 -18.11 -24.88
N ASN A 255 -16.85 -18.12 -23.92
CA ASN A 255 -17.04 -18.78 -22.62
C ASN A 255 -16.96 -17.84 -21.42
N ILE A 256 -16.65 -16.55 -21.61
CA ILE A 256 -16.61 -15.57 -20.52
C ILE A 256 -17.92 -15.50 -19.75
N VAL A 257 -19.06 -15.58 -20.42
CA VAL A 257 -20.38 -15.53 -19.77
C VAL A 257 -20.61 -16.71 -18.83
N ASP A 258 -20.07 -17.88 -19.17
CA ASP A 258 -20.21 -19.09 -18.34
C ASP A 258 -19.24 -19.09 -17.16
N ILE A 259 -18.04 -18.54 -17.34
CA ILE A 259 -17.09 -18.30 -16.26
C ILE A 259 -17.61 -17.23 -15.31
N GLU A 260 -18.17 -16.15 -15.87
CA GLU A 260 -18.92 -15.16 -15.11
C GLU A 260 -20.03 -15.86 -14.33
N LYS A 261 -20.91 -16.65 -14.94
CA LYS A 261 -21.94 -17.43 -14.24
C LYS A 261 -21.40 -18.31 -13.10
N GLY A 262 -20.29 -19.00 -13.33
CA GLY A 262 -19.63 -19.83 -12.31
C GLY A 262 -19.05 -19.03 -11.13
N ILE A 263 -18.76 -17.74 -11.31
CA ILE A 263 -18.40 -16.81 -10.24
C ILE A 263 -19.65 -16.10 -9.67
N TYR A 264 -20.68 -15.93 -10.50
CA TYR A 264 -21.90 -15.13 -10.28
C TYR A 264 -22.90 -15.75 -9.31
N ASP A 265 -22.73 -16.99 -8.83
CA ASP A 265 -23.47 -17.47 -7.66
C ASP A 265 -23.23 -16.57 -6.41
N TYR A 266 -22.32 -15.58 -6.51
CA TYR A 266 -22.02 -14.58 -5.47
C TYR A 266 -22.37 -13.12 -5.82
N ASN A 267 -23.13 -12.83 -6.87
CA ASN A 267 -23.12 -11.48 -7.45
C ASN A 267 -23.91 -10.40 -6.68
N LYS A 268 -23.19 -9.62 -5.87
CA LYS A 268 -23.53 -8.20 -5.61
C LYS A 268 -23.00 -7.41 -6.81
N LYS A 269 -23.83 -6.58 -7.48
CA LYS A 269 -23.56 -5.75 -8.68
C LYS A 269 -22.32 -4.81 -8.65
N LYS A 270 -21.40 -4.95 -7.69
CA LYS A 270 -20.25 -4.08 -7.43
C LYS A 270 -18.91 -4.82 -7.36
N ASP A 271 -18.80 -6.10 -7.71
CA ASP A 271 -17.48 -6.77 -7.76
C ASP A 271 -16.72 -6.38 -9.04
N LEU A 272 -15.39 -6.27 -8.95
CA LEU A 272 -14.46 -6.13 -10.08
C LEU A 272 -13.79 -7.49 -10.35
N ILE A 273 -13.83 -7.95 -11.59
CA ILE A 273 -13.13 -9.17 -12.02
C ILE A 273 -11.96 -8.78 -12.93
N GLU A 274 -10.75 -9.18 -12.58
CA GLU A 274 -9.57 -9.02 -13.41
C GLU A 274 -9.08 -10.40 -13.91
N ILE A 275 -9.08 -10.59 -15.23
CA ILE A 275 -8.63 -11.82 -15.88
C ILE A 275 -7.21 -11.63 -16.37
N ILE A 276 -6.26 -12.33 -15.75
CA ILE A 276 -4.83 -12.24 -16.03
C ILE A 276 -4.45 -13.27 -17.08
N LYS A 277 -3.96 -12.80 -18.23
CA LYS A 277 -3.56 -13.59 -19.39
C LYS A 277 -2.06 -13.50 -19.66
N PHE A 278 -1.52 -14.58 -20.23
CA PHE A 278 -0.08 -14.78 -20.45
C PHE A 278 0.32 -14.84 -21.92
N ASP A 279 -0.60 -14.69 -22.89
CA ASP A 279 -0.26 -14.57 -24.32
C ASP A 279 -0.60 -13.21 -24.90
N LYS A 280 0.22 -12.73 -25.86
CA LYS A 280 0.05 -11.43 -26.54
C LYS A 280 -1.15 -11.37 -27.50
N ASN A 281 -1.82 -12.50 -27.76
CA ASN A 281 -2.85 -12.59 -28.77
C ASN A 281 -4.22 -12.72 -28.12
N GLU A 282 -4.97 -11.62 -28.08
CA GLU A 282 -6.37 -11.59 -28.48
C GLU A 282 -6.92 -10.15 -28.39
N ASN A 283 -7.56 -9.69 -29.46
CA ASN A 283 -8.46 -8.54 -29.43
C ASN A 283 -9.72 -8.94 -28.66
N ILE A 284 -9.63 -8.99 -27.34
CA ILE A 284 -10.79 -9.28 -26.51
C ILE A 284 -11.66 -8.03 -26.51
N LYS A 285 -12.84 -8.14 -27.14
CA LYS A 285 -13.87 -7.09 -27.07
C LYS A 285 -14.09 -6.73 -25.61
N LYS A 286 -14.05 -5.43 -25.28
CA LYS A 286 -14.46 -4.91 -23.96
C LYS A 286 -15.78 -5.58 -23.60
N SER A 287 -15.80 -6.39 -22.55
CA SER A 287 -17.08 -6.90 -22.06
C SER A 287 -17.83 -5.73 -21.44
N GLU A 288 -19.14 -5.72 -21.64
CA GLU A 288 -20.04 -4.83 -20.92
C GLU A 288 -20.22 -5.43 -19.53
N ASN A 289 -19.35 -5.08 -18.57
CA ASN A 289 -19.51 -5.22 -17.11
C ASN A 289 -18.17 -4.88 -16.39
N ASN A 290 -18.14 -4.97 -15.05
CA ASN A 290 -16.94 -4.79 -14.20
C ASN A 290 -15.87 -5.89 -14.42
N VAL A 291 -15.60 -6.29 -15.66
CA VAL A 291 -14.56 -7.27 -16.00
C VAL A 291 -13.47 -6.60 -16.81
N LYS A 292 -12.21 -6.88 -16.44
CA LYS A 292 -11.03 -6.30 -17.05
C LYS A 292 -10.05 -7.39 -17.42
N PHE A 293 -9.61 -7.40 -18.67
CA PHE A 293 -8.54 -8.28 -19.12
C PHE A 293 -7.19 -7.61 -18.88
N ILE A 294 -6.29 -8.35 -18.26
CA ILE A 294 -4.94 -7.93 -17.90
C ILE A 294 -3.95 -8.80 -18.65
N ASN A 295 -3.31 -8.24 -19.66
CA ASN A 295 -2.17 -8.88 -20.29
C ASN A 295 -0.89 -8.50 -19.54
N ILE A 296 -0.17 -9.50 -19.02
CA ILE A 296 1.04 -9.25 -18.22
C ILE A 296 2.14 -8.54 -19.00
N TYR A 297 2.25 -8.79 -20.31
CA TYR A 297 3.30 -8.18 -21.15
C TYR A 297 2.93 -6.73 -21.48
N GLU A 298 1.66 -6.45 -21.77
CA GLU A 298 1.20 -5.06 -22.00
C GLU A 298 1.30 -4.23 -20.72
N GLN A 299 0.94 -4.78 -19.56
CA GLN A 299 1.09 -4.06 -18.29
C GLN A 299 2.56 -3.83 -17.94
N ALA A 300 3.44 -4.81 -18.18
CA ALA A 300 4.88 -4.62 -18.05
C ALA A 300 5.42 -3.51 -18.99
N GLU A 301 4.80 -3.31 -20.15
CA GLU A 301 5.10 -2.21 -21.08
C GLU A 301 4.49 -0.85 -20.63
N ILE A 302 3.31 -0.86 -19.98
CA ILE A 302 2.54 0.33 -19.55
C ILE A 302 3.09 0.99 -18.28
N SER A 303 3.71 0.24 -17.36
CA SER A 303 4.35 0.83 -16.16
C SER A 303 5.27 2.01 -16.50
N ARG A 304 5.82 2.06 -17.73
CA ARG A 304 6.60 3.18 -18.25
C ARG A 304 5.84 4.48 -18.55
N ARG A 305 4.56 4.45 -18.95
CA ARG A 305 3.86 5.69 -19.39
C ARG A 305 3.57 6.65 -18.23
N HIS A 306 3.36 6.13 -17.02
CA HIS A 306 3.25 6.96 -15.83
C HIS A 306 4.61 7.43 -15.30
N ASP A 307 5.70 6.75 -15.65
CA ASP A 307 7.06 7.17 -15.30
C ASP A 307 7.60 8.29 -16.21
N LEU A 308 7.07 8.46 -17.43
CA LEU A 308 7.55 9.47 -18.39
C LEU A 308 6.98 10.90 -18.21
N ILE A 309 6.03 11.12 -17.29
CA ILE A 309 5.38 12.44 -17.14
C ILE A 309 6.05 13.32 -16.05
N LEU A 310 7.08 12.83 -15.36
CA LEU A 310 7.74 13.61 -14.29
C LEU A 310 9.28 13.62 -14.32
N GLU A 311 9.88 13.52 -15.51
CA GLU A 311 11.32 13.70 -15.68
C GLU A 311 11.61 14.97 -16.50
N TYR A 312 11.85 16.07 -15.78
CA TYR A 312 12.84 17.06 -16.26
C TYR A 312 13.98 17.31 -15.27
N GLN A 313 14.09 16.59 -14.14
CA GLN A 313 15.21 16.81 -13.22
C GLN A 313 15.76 15.61 -12.43
N PHE A 314 15.35 14.36 -12.67
CA PHE A 314 16.01 13.24 -11.98
C PHE A 314 16.19 12.03 -12.89
N GLU A 315 17.17 12.13 -13.79
CA GLU A 315 17.88 10.96 -14.30
C GLU A 315 18.48 10.21 -13.11
N LEU A 316 17.90 9.05 -12.77
CA LEU A 316 18.59 7.83 -12.33
C LEU A 316 17.59 6.89 -11.63
N LYS A 317 17.46 5.70 -12.22
CA LYS A 317 16.96 4.44 -11.63
C LYS A 317 15.44 4.24 -11.56
N ARG A 318 14.83 3.84 -12.69
CA ARG A 318 13.78 2.80 -12.68
C ARG A 318 13.98 1.76 -13.78
N LYS A 319 14.13 0.52 -13.32
CA LYS A 319 14.74 -0.62 -14.01
C LYS A 319 13.76 -1.31 -14.97
N ASN A 320 14.17 -1.33 -16.23
CA ASN A 320 13.89 -2.27 -17.31
C ASN A 320 12.68 -2.01 -18.23
N LYS A 321 12.93 -1.99 -19.56
CA LYS A 321 11.91 -2.05 -20.62
C LYS A 321 12.31 -3.03 -21.73
N VAL A 322 11.30 -3.60 -22.37
CA VAL A 322 11.25 -4.48 -23.56
C VAL A 322 11.29 -5.96 -23.17
N VAL A 323 10.10 -6.58 -23.14
CA VAL A 323 9.92 -8.02 -22.95
C VAL A 323 9.81 -8.69 -24.32
N LYS A 324 10.94 -9.22 -24.81
CA LYS A 324 10.90 -10.20 -25.90
C LYS A 324 10.74 -11.56 -25.25
N LYS A 325 9.61 -12.23 -25.47
CA LYS A 325 9.49 -13.67 -25.22
C LYS A 325 10.26 -14.39 -26.33
N ASN A 326 11.15 -15.29 -25.95
CA ASN A 326 11.81 -16.19 -26.90
C ASN A 326 11.93 -17.59 -26.27
N GLY A 327 11.07 -18.50 -26.73
CA GLY A 327 10.90 -19.80 -26.10
C GLY A 327 10.49 -19.68 -24.63
N LYS A 328 11.19 -20.41 -23.75
CA LYS A 328 10.95 -20.46 -22.30
C LYS A 328 11.55 -19.30 -21.50
N TYR A 329 12.01 -18.25 -22.18
CA TYR A 329 12.70 -17.13 -21.55
C TYR A 329 12.05 -15.79 -21.89
N VAL A 330 12.05 -14.92 -20.88
CA VAL A 330 11.69 -13.52 -20.95
C VAL A 330 12.98 -12.71 -20.90
N PHE A 331 13.22 -11.92 -21.94
CA PHE A 331 14.34 -11.00 -22.01
C PHE A 331 13.88 -9.64 -21.52
N LEU A 332 14.54 -9.12 -20.47
CA LEU A 332 14.29 -7.81 -19.88
C LEU A 332 15.47 -6.91 -20.25
N GLN A 333 15.26 -5.82 -20.97
CA GLN A 333 16.35 -4.87 -21.22
C GLN A 333 16.50 -3.91 -20.04
N ASN A 334 17.73 -3.75 -19.56
CA ASN A 334 18.16 -2.82 -18.52
C ASN A 334 18.30 -1.39 -19.06
N LEU A 335 18.52 -0.42 -18.16
CA LEU A 335 18.69 1.00 -18.52
C LEU A 335 19.94 1.28 -19.36
N ASP A 336 20.99 0.49 -19.17
CA ASP A 336 22.23 0.52 -19.96
C ASP A 336 22.08 -0.21 -21.30
N CYS A 337 20.84 -0.50 -21.70
CA CYS A 337 20.48 -1.27 -22.88
C CYS A 337 20.95 -2.75 -22.87
N SER A 338 21.57 -3.24 -21.79
CA SER A 338 21.92 -4.65 -21.65
C SER A 338 20.67 -5.53 -21.46
N TRP A 339 20.77 -6.82 -21.76
CA TRP A 339 19.63 -7.74 -21.69
C TRP A 339 19.82 -8.75 -20.57
N ASN A 340 18.86 -8.79 -19.65
CA ASN A 340 18.73 -9.84 -18.64
C ASN A 340 17.80 -10.93 -19.17
N LYS A 341 18.33 -12.15 -19.27
CA LYS A 341 17.56 -13.34 -19.61
C LYS A 341 17.02 -13.96 -18.32
N VAL A 342 15.70 -14.04 -18.20
CA VAL A 342 15.03 -14.63 -17.03
C VAL A 342 14.15 -15.80 -17.51
N PRO A 343 14.11 -16.94 -16.80
CA PRO A 343 13.12 -17.98 -17.07
C PRO A 343 11.71 -17.39 -17.01
N GLU A 344 10.86 -17.76 -17.97
CA GLU A 344 9.50 -17.21 -18.08
C GLU A 344 8.67 -17.43 -16.79
N ILE A 345 8.81 -18.60 -16.18
CA ILE A 345 8.14 -18.96 -14.91
C ILE A 345 8.56 -18.02 -13.77
N ASP A 346 9.83 -17.64 -13.71
CA ASP A 346 10.34 -16.73 -12.68
C ASP A 346 9.83 -15.30 -12.90
N PHE A 347 9.73 -14.87 -14.15
CA PHE A 347 9.10 -13.59 -14.50
C PHE A 347 7.62 -13.56 -14.10
N PHE A 348 6.86 -14.61 -14.40
CA PHE A 348 5.44 -14.70 -14.05
C PHE A 348 5.22 -14.72 -12.53
N ASP A 349 6.00 -15.52 -11.79
CA ASP A 349 5.94 -15.55 -10.33
C ASP A 349 6.24 -14.18 -9.73
N SER A 350 7.32 -13.52 -10.17
CA SER A 350 7.68 -12.18 -9.68
C SER A 350 6.60 -11.14 -10.00
N TRP A 351 6.03 -11.17 -11.21
CA TRP A 351 4.99 -10.23 -11.61
C TRP A 351 3.70 -10.44 -10.82
N LEU A 352 3.25 -11.69 -10.68
CA LEU A 352 2.03 -12.03 -9.93
C LEU A 352 2.17 -11.66 -8.44
N ARG A 353 3.33 -11.93 -7.82
CA ARG A 353 3.59 -11.53 -6.42
C ARG A 353 3.48 -10.03 -6.20
N LYS A 354 3.84 -9.23 -7.20
CA LYS A 354 3.71 -7.77 -7.12
C LYS A 354 2.28 -7.33 -7.39
N TYR A 355 1.64 -7.91 -8.41
CA TYR A 355 0.33 -7.47 -8.86
C TYR A 355 -0.83 -7.92 -7.97
N VAL A 356 -0.71 -9.08 -7.31
CA VAL A 356 -1.76 -9.66 -6.47
C VAL A 356 -1.60 -9.17 -5.03
N SER A 357 -2.66 -8.57 -4.51
CA SER A 357 -2.75 -7.93 -3.19
C SER A 357 -3.48 -8.81 -2.20
N THR A 358 -3.13 -8.71 -0.91
CA THR A 358 -3.81 -9.45 0.19
C THR A 358 -5.30 -9.15 0.35
N LYS A 359 -5.83 -8.15 -0.36
CA LYS A 359 -7.27 -7.84 -0.44
C LYS A 359 -8.00 -8.57 -1.58
N ASP A 360 -7.27 -9.20 -2.49
CA ASP A 360 -7.86 -9.84 -3.66
C ASP A 360 -8.36 -11.26 -3.33
N GLU A 361 -9.49 -11.65 -3.93
CA GLU A 361 -9.86 -13.05 -4.04
C GLU A 361 -9.26 -13.63 -5.32
N VAL A 362 -8.40 -14.64 -5.20
CA VAL A 362 -7.63 -15.13 -6.35
C VAL A 362 -7.97 -16.56 -6.70
N TYR A 363 -8.19 -16.80 -7.99
CA TYR A 363 -8.51 -18.08 -8.59
C TYR A 363 -7.49 -18.42 -9.67
N VAL A 364 -7.13 -19.69 -9.77
CA VAL A 364 -6.37 -20.22 -10.90
C VAL A 364 -7.32 -21.03 -11.77
N LEU A 365 -7.37 -20.72 -13.06
CA LEU A 365 -8.08 -21.51 -14.05
C LEU A 365 -7.10 -22.47 -14.73
N LYS A 366 -7.37 -23.77 -14.60
CA LYS A 366 -6.63 -24.83 -15.28
C LYS A 366 -7.60 -25.92 -15.73
N GLU A 367 -7.55 -26.29 -17.00
CA GLU A 367 -8.37 -27.40 -17.55
C GLU A 367 -9.86 -27.20 -17.28
N LYS A 368 -10.34 -25.97 -17.51
CA LYS A 368 -11.73 -25.53 -17.27
C LYS A 368 -12.19 -25.64 -15.81
N LYS A 369 -11.28 -25.81 -14.86
CA LYS A 369 -11.57 -25.82 -13.42
C LYS A 369 -10.93 -24.63 -12.74
N MET A 370 -11.71 -23.94 -11.91
CA MET A 370 -11.21 -22.86 -11.05
C MET A 370 -10.93 -23.38 -9.65
N SER A 371 -9.78 -22.99 -9.11
CA SER A 371 -9.43 -23.23 -7.70
C SER A 371 -9.03 -21.92 -7.03
N LYS A 372 -9.63 -21.64 -5.86
CA LYS A 372 -9.25 -20.50 -5.03
C LYS A 372 -7.89 -20.75 -4.37
N ILE A 373 -7.05 -19.73 -4.29
CA ILE A 373 -5.71 -19.84 -3.70
C ILE A 373 -5.52 -18.84 -2.54
N ASP A 374 -4.78 -19.25 -1.51
CA ASP A 374 -4.28 -18.35 -0.46
C ASP A 374 -2.95 -17.74 -0.87
N ILE A 375 -3.02 -16.51 -1.38
CA ILE A 375 -1.90 -15.79 -2.00
C ILE A 375 -0.71 -15.54 -1.07
N VAL A 376 -0.90 -15.56 0.25
CA VAL A 376 0.18 -15.30 1.22
C VAL A 376 1.19 -16.45 1.24
N ASN A 377 0.70 -17.69 1.14
CA ASN A 377 1.52 -18.90 1.21
C ASN A 377 1.73 -19.56 -0.15
N PHE A 378 1.10 -19.02 -1.19
CA PHE A 378 1.12 -19.64 -2.50
C PHE A 378 2.44 -19.40 -3.26
N ASN A 379 2.95 -20.46 -3.87
CA ASN A 379 4.05 -20.36 -4.82
C ASN A 379 3.49 -20.32 -6.25
N PHE A 380 3.48 -19.13 -6.87
CA PHE A 380 2.94 -18.97 -8.21
C PHE A 380 3.69 -19.80 -9.26
N LYS A 381 4.95 -20.17 -9.03
CA LYS A 381 5.66 -21.10 -9.91
C LYS A 381 4.94 -22.44 -10.09
N ASN A 382 4.25 -22.93 -9.06
CA ASN A 382 3.53 -24.20 -9.10
C ASN A 382 2.39 -24.21 -10.14
N ILE A 383 1.87 -23.04 -10.50
CA ILE A 383 0.87 -22.89 -11.56
C ILE A 383 1.45 -23.35 -12.91
N PHE A 384 2.75 -23.13 -13.13
CA PHE A 384 3.40 -23.31 -14.42
C PHE A 384 4.23 -24.60 -14.56
N ILE A 385 4.56 -25.28 -13.45
CA ILE A 385 5.46 -26.47 -13.45
C ILE A 385 4.81 -27.73 -14.07
N ASN A 386 3.47 -27.79 -14.15
CA ASN A 386 2.72 -28.95 -14.68
C ASN A 386 1.96 -28.62 -15.98
N ASN A 387 2.49 -27.74 -16.83
CA ASN A 387 1.87 -27.32 -18.10
C ASN A 387 2.80 -27.47 -19.29
#